data_AF-A0A6I6UMS9-F1
#
_entry.id   AF-A0A6I6UMS9-F1
#
_cell.length_a   1.000
_cell.length_b   1.000
_cell.length_c   1.000
_cell.angle_alpha   90.00
_cell.angle_beta   90.00
_cell.angle_gamma   90.00
#
_symmetry.space_group_name_H-M   'P 1'
#
loop_
_entity.id
_entity.type
_entity.pdbx_description
1 polymer ?
#
loop_
_entity_poly.entity_id
_entity_poly.type
_entity_poly.pdbx_seq_one_letter_code
_entity_poly.pdbx_strand_id
1 'polypeptide(L)'
;MTQFFMILMGFFIVTSNICGYFSYKKKKSLYSVAFTIFLLSALFASIGGLLALFIIRDAFAVFYGLQVGYYLLVNSLIVLLIAIVVSVVKKYNI
;
A
#
# COMPACT_ATOMS: atom_id res chain seq x y z
N MET A 1 -6.83 -16.15 -15.61
CA MET A 1 -6.69 -14.69 -15.44
C MET A 1 -6.91 -14.24 -13.99
N THR A 2 -7.99 -14.67 -13.33
CA THR A 2 -8.28 -14.32 -11.92
C THR A 2 -7.15 -14.66 -10.94
N GLN A 3 -6.55 -15.84 -11.05
CA GLN A 3 -5.41 -16.21 -10.19
C GLN A 3 -4.18 -15.34 -10.41
N PHE A 4 -3.87 -14.97 -11.67
CA PHE A 4 -2.75 -14.09 -11.98
C PHE A 4 -2.92 -12.72 -11.30
N PHE A 5 -4.09 -12.10 -11.43
CA PHE A 5 -4.38 -10.80 -10.81
C PHE A 5 -4.43 -10.88 -9.28
N MET A 6 -4.92 -11.97 -8.69
CA MET A 6 -4.84 -12.18 -7.24
C MET A 6 -3.39 -12.29 -6.74
N ILE A 7 -2.54 -13.07 -7.44
CA ILE A 7 -1.13 -13.20 -7.10
C ILE A 7 -0.41 -11.84 -7.24
N LEU A 8 -0.71 -11.11 -8.31
CA LEU A 8 -0.14 -9.79 -8.56
C LEU A 8 -0.53 -8.77 -7.48
N MET A 9 -1.78 -8.80 -7.01
CA MET A 9 -2.22 -7.98 -5.89
C MET A 9 -1.45 -8.32 -4.61
N GLY A 10 -1.30 -9.61 -4.30
CA GLY A 10 -0.50 -10.07 -3.17
C GLY A 10 0.95 -9.58 -3.27
N PHE A 11 1.54 -9.65 -4.47
CA PHE A 11 2.89 -9.14 -4.73
C PHE A 11 3.02 -7.63 -4.48
N PHE A 12 2.07 -6.81 -4.93
CA PHE A 12 2.06 -5.36 -4.65
C PHE A 12 1.94 -5.05 -3.15
N ILE A 13 1.13 -5.81 -2.41
CA ILE A 13 1.00 -5.64 -0.97
C ILE A 13 2.32 -5.98 -0.26
N VAL A 14 2.94 -7.12 -0.59
CA VAL A 14 4.20 -7.55 0.02
C VAL A 14 5.32 -6.54 -0.28
N THR A 15 5.48 -6.14 -1.54
CA THR A 15 6.50 -5.16 -1.94
C THR A 15 6.30 -3.80 -1.27
N SER A 16 5.05 -3.33 -1.14
CA SER A 16 4.75 -2.07 -0.45
C SER A 16 5.16 -2.10 1.01
N ASN A 17 4.89 -3.20 1.73
CA ASN A 17 5.31 -3.36 3.12
C ASN A 17 6.83 -3.46 3.26
N ILE A 18 7.52 -4.14 2.33
CA ILE A 18 8.99 -4.18 2.29
C ILE A 18 9.57 -2.76 2.11
N CYS A 19 9.02 -1.96 1.18
CA CYS A 19 9.40 -0.55 1.02
C CYS A 19 9.10 0.27 2.28
N GLY A 20 7.96 0.04 2.92
CA GLY A 20 7.60 0.62 4.21
C GLY A 20 8.65 0.31 5.29
N TYR A 21 9.12 -0.93 5.38
CA TYR A 21 10.17 -1.34 6.30
C TYR A 21 11.50 -0.63 6.04
N PHE A 22 11.90 -0.47 4.78
CA PHE A 22 13.09 0.32 4.44
C PHE A 22 12.95 1.80 4.85
N SER A 23 11.75 2.38 4.70
CA SER A 23 11.45 3.73 5.18
C SER A 23 11.56 3.85 6.70
N TYR A 24 11.10 2.82 7.43
CA TYR A 24 11.26 2.72 8.87
C TYR A 24 12.74 2.70 9.27
N LYS A 25 13.56 1.86 8.64
CA LYS A 25 14.98 1.73 8.98
C LYS A 25 15.74 3.06 8.84
N LYS A 26 15.35 3.88 7.86
CA LYS A 26 15.98 5.19 7.60
C LYS A 26 15.56 6.26 8.62
N LYS A 27 14.26 6.39 8.91
CA LYS A 27 13.72 7.50 9.73
C LYS A 27 13.34 7.11 11.16
N LYS A 28 13.35 5.82 11.50
CA LYS A 28 12.87 5.22 12.76
C LYS A 28 11.48 5.73 13.20
N SER A 29 10.61 6.00 12.23
CA SER A 29 9.28 6.60 12.47
C SER A 29 8.21 5.82 11.71
N LEU A 30 7.19 5.37 12.45
CA LEU A 30 6.02 4.69 11.89
C LEU A 30 5.20 5.61 10.97
N TYR A 31 5.22 6.93 11.19
CA TYR A 31 4.60 7.89 10.28
C TYR A 31 5.25 7.86 8.90
N SER A 32 6.57 7.70 8.83
CA SER A 32 7.28 7.57 7.55
C SER A 32 6.85 6.31 6.80
N VAL A 33 6.60 5.22 7.52
CA VAL A 33 6.11 3.95 6.95
C VAL A 33 4.73 4.14 6.35
N ALA A 34 3.78 4.66 7.14
CA ALA A 34 2.41 4.93 6.69
C ALA A 34 2.41 5.82 5.44
N PHE A 35 3.18 6.91 5.46
CA PHE A 35 3.29 7.81 4.31
C PHE A 35 3.91 7.15 3.07
N THR A 36 4.90 6.27 3.26
CA THR A 36 5.51 5.54 2.14
C THR A 36 4.51 4.58 1.50
N ILE A 37 3.78 3.81 2.31
CA ILE A 37 2.74 2.89 1.81
C ILE A 37 1.63 3.68 1.12
N PHE A 38 1.25 4.84 1.66
CA PHE A 38 0.27 5.74 1.05
C PHE A 38 0.70 6.19 -0.35
N LEU A 39 1.95 6.66 -0.53
CA LEU A 39 2.45 7.03 -1.85
C LEU A 39 2.51 5.84 -2.82
N LEU A 40 2.93 4.66 -2.32
CA LEU A 40 2.95 3.44 -3.12
C LEU A 40 1.55 2.98 -3.52
N SER A 41 0.50 3.30 -2.75
CA SER A 41 -0.88 2.95 -3.11
C SER A 41 -1.29 3.57 -4.45
N ALA A 42 -0.99 4.86 -4.66
CA ALA A 42 -1.30 5.54 -5.91
C ALA A 42 -0.46 5.01 -7.09
N LEU A 43 0.82 4.73 -6.84
CA LEU A 43 1.73 4.18 -7.86
C LEU A 43 1.31 2.79 -8.30
N PHE A 44 1.09 1.86 -7.35
CA PHE A 44 0.69 0.49 -7.65
C PHE A 44 -0.75 0.40 -8.17
N ALA A 45 -1.63 1.32 -7.78
CA ALA A 45 -2.94 1.43 -8.41
C ALA A 45 -2.83 1.76 -9.91
N SER A 46 -2.00 2.75 -10.24
CA SER A 46 -1.77 3.17 -11.63
C SER A 46 -1.12 2.06 -12.45
N ILE A 47 -0.07 1.43 -11.91
CA ILE A 47 0.65 0.33 -12.58
C ILE A 47 -0.26 -0.89 -12.76
N GLY A 48 -1.00 -1.29 -11.71
CA GLY A 48 -1.94 -2.40 -11.77
C GLY A 48 -3.08 -2.15 -12.76
N GLY A 49 -3.62 -0.92 -12.79
CA GLY A 49 -4.65 -0.52 -13.75
C GLY A 49 -4.16 -0.56 -15.19
N LEU A 50 -2.98 0.01 -15.47
CA LEU A 50 -2.37 -0.05 -16.81
C LEU A 50 -2.10 -1.50 -17.24
N LEU A 51 -1.51 -2.33 -16.37
CA LEU A 51 -1.28 -3.75 -16.66
C LEU A 51 -2.59 -4.49 -16.99
N ALA A 52 -3.65 -4.24 -16.21
CA ALA A 52 -4.94 -4.85 -16.44
C ALA A 52 -5.57 -4.40 -17.78
N LEU A 53 -5.47 -3.11 -18.12
CA LEU A 53 -5.89 -2.59 -19.43
C LEU A 53 -5.14 -3.26 -20.59
N PHE A 54 -3.82 -3.43 -20.49
CA PHE A 54 -3.02 -4.05 -21.54
C PHE A 54 -3.33 -5.54 -21.75
N ILE A 55 -3.61 -6.27 -20.67
CA ILE A 55 -3.83 -7.72 -20.71
C ILE A 55 -5.28 -8.05 -21.09
N ILE A 56 -6.25 -7.39 -20.44
CA ILE A 56 -7.69 -7.68 -20.64
C ILE A 56 -8.22 -6.97 -21.89
N ARG A 57 -7.63 -5.82 -22.26
CA ARG A 57 -8.05 -4.97 -23.39
C ARG A 57 -9.49 -4.47 -23.27
N ASP A 58 -9.92 -4.21 -22.04
CA ASP A 58 -11.23 -3.66 -21.70
C ASP A 58 -11.04 -2.44 -20.78
N ALA A 59 -11.78 -1.36 -21.02
CA ALA A 59 -11.77 -0.16 -20.19
C ALA A 59 -12.14 -0.44 -18.72
N PHE A 60 -13.01 -1.42 -18.46
CA PHE A 60 -13.38 -1.83 -17.09
C PHE A 60 -12.21 -2.47 -16.32
N ALA A 61 -11.12 -2.85 -16.99
CA ALA A 61 -9.95 -3.41 -16.31
C ALA A 61 -9.26 -2.42 -15.36
N VAL A 62 -9.49 -1.11 -15.48
CA VAL A 62 -9.02 -0.08 -14.54
C VAL A 62 -9.46 -0.35 -13.10
N PHE A 63 -10.62 -0.97 -12.89
CA PHE A 63 -11.14 -1.28 -11.56
C PHE A 63 -10.22 -2.18 -10.75
N TYR A 64 -9.44 -3.06 -11.41
CA TYR A 64 -8.42 -3.84 -10.73
C TYR A 64 -7.35 -2.96 -10.08
N GLY A 65 -6.82 -1.98 -10.83
CA GLY A 65 -5.82 -1.04 -10.30
C GLY A 65 -6.37 -0.23 -9.12
N LEU A 66 -7.61 0.28 -9.25
CA LEU A 66 -8.28 0.98 -8.16
C LEU A 66 -8.46 0.10 -6.92
N GLN A 67 -8.79 -1.19 -7.10
CA GLN A 67 -8.91 -2.14 -6.00
C GLN A 67 -7.58 -2.40 -5.28
N VAL A 68 -6.48 -2.57 -6.04
CA VAL A 68 -5.12 -2.66 -5.48
C VAL A 68 -4.79 -1.41 -4.67
N GLY A 69 -5.05 -0.23 -5.24
CA GLY A 69 -4.87 1.05 -4.57
C GLY A 69 -5.65 1.16 -3.27
N TYR A 70 -6.92 0.78 -3.30
CA TYR A 70 -7.80 0.77 -2.13
C TYR A 70 -7.24 -0.08 -0.99
N TYR A 71 -6.82 -1.33 -1.26
CA TYR A 71 -6.23 -2.18 -0.23
C TYR A 71 -4.95 -1.59 0.38
N LEU A 72 -4.09 -1.01 -0.46
CA LEU A 72 -2.85 -0.36 0.01
C LEU A 72 -3.12 0.93 0.80
N LEU A 73 -4.15 1.68 0.43
CA LEU A 73 -4.59 2.88 1.15
C LEU A 73 -5.11 2.50 2.54
N VAL A 74 -5.98 1.49 2.63
CA VAL A 74 -6.44 0.95 3.91
C VAL A 74 -5.27 0.44 4.75
N ASN A 75 -4.30 -0.25 4.13
CA ASN A 75 -3.07 -0.67 4.83
C ASN A 75 -2.30 0.53 5.40
N SER A 76 -2.10 1.59 4.62
CA SER A 76 -1.41 2.81 5.09
C SER A 76 -2.15 3.49 6.26
N LEU A 77 -3.48 3.49 6.23
CA LEU A 77 -4.32 4.04 7.30
C LEU A 77 -4.16 3.25 8.60
N ILE A 78 -4.15 1.91 8.52
CA ILE A 78 -3.91 1.06 9.68
C ILE A 78 -2.54 1.37 10.31
N VAL A 79 -1.49 1.47 9.50
CA VAL A 79 -0.15 1.83 10.00
C VAL A 79 -0.12 3.23 10.62
N LEU A 80 -0.85 4.19 10.04
CA LEU A 80 -0.99 5.54 10.59
C LEU A 80 -1.66 5.52 11.97
N LEU A 81 -2.75 4.78 12.13
CA LEU A 81 -3.45 4.64 13.41
C LEU A 81 -2.53 4.02 14.47
N ILE A 82 -1.76 2.99 14.11
CA ILE A 82 -0.75 2.39 14.99
C ILE A 82 0.30 3.43 15.38
N ALA A 83 0.79 4.24 14.42
CA ALA A 83 1.76 5.30 14.70
C ALA A 83 1.24 6.32 15.72
N ILE A 84 -0.04 6.71 15.61
CA ILE A 84 -0.71 7.60 16.55
C ILE A 84 -0.78 6.97 17.93
N VAL A 85 -1.27 5.72 18.05
CA VAL A 85 -1.38 5.00 19.33
C VAL A 85 -0.01 4.89 20.00
N VAL A 86 1.04 4.48 19.27
CA VAL A 86 2.40 4.38 19.81
C VAL A 86 2.92 5.74 20.29
N SER A 87 2.61 6.82 19.56
CA SER A 87 3.01 8.17 19.94
C SER A 87 2.30 8.65 21.21
N VAL A 88 1.01 8.35 21.32
CA VAL A 88 0.17 8.63 22.49
C VAL A 88 0.70 7.86 23.71
N VAL A 89 0.88 6.54 23.59
CA VAL A 89 1.40 5.70 24.68
C VAL A 89 2.78 6.21 25.12
N LYS A 90 3.69 6.55 24.21
CA LYS A 90 5.01 7.09 24.56
C LYS A 90 4.93 8.44 25.27
N LYS A 91 3.91 9.25 24.99
CA LYS A 91 3.71 10.55 25.65
C LYS A 91 3.17 10.41 27.08
N TYR A 92 2.30 9.43 27.32
CA TYR A 92 1.74 9.18 28.65
C TYR A 92 2.60 8.25 29.51
N ASN A 93 3.45 7.44 28.88
CA ASN A 93 4.45 6.60 29.51
C ASN A 93 5.81 7.33 29.55
N ILE A 94 5.80 8.54 30.14
CA ILE A 94 6.99 9.18 30.73
C ILE A 94 7.59 8.19 31.73
#